data_AF-A0A0P9CX44-F1
#
_entry.id   AF-A0A0P9CX44-F1
#
_cell.length_a   1.000
_cell.length_b   1.000
_cell.length_c   1.000
_cell.angle_alpha   90.00
_cell.angle_beta   90.00
_cell.angle_gamma   90.00
#
_symmetry.space_group_name_H-M   'P 1'
#
loop_
_entity.id
_entity.type
_entity.pdbx_description
1 polymer ?
#
loop_
_entity_poly.entity_id
_entity_poly.type
_entity_poly.pdbx_seq_one_letter_code
_entity_poly.pdbx_strand_id
1 'polypeptide(L)'
;MVERICPACQHGNPLNDRYCGKCGAPLERQLPARRDAAPMVVAGRQLPVTWQQFGKTVALSAAALVAEAGLTWLRHRMENTPPTSTALARPTAAAPATADTSAITKSPVGSVVTIVSQRVIEVWEGADGKKQISERHFWRRTEE
;
A
#
# COMPACT_ATOMS: atom_id res chain seq x y z
N MET A 1 -18.51 -20.21 11.38
CA MET A 1 -19.84 -19.56 11.42
C MET A 1 -19.59 -18.08 11.27
N VAL A 2 -20.22 -17.41 10.30
CA VAL A 2 -20.01 -15.96 10.08
C VAL A 2 -21.10 -15.22 10.83
N GLU A 3 -20.71 -14.29 11.70
CA GLU A 3 -21.61 -13.51 12.54
C GLU A 3 -21.48 -12.02 12.24
N ARG A 4 -22.56 -11.28 12.47
CA ARG A 4 -22.62 -9.83 12.32
C ARG A 4 -22.66 -9.18 13.70
N ILE A 5 -21.75 -8.22 13.91
CA ILE A 5 -21.67 -7.49 15.18
C ILE A 5 -22.62 -6.29 15.15
N CYS A 6 -23.47 -6.17 16.15
CA CYS A 6 -24.36 -5.03 16.31
C CYS A 6 -23.56 -3.74 16.55
N PRO A 7 -23.77 -2.66 15.77
CA PRO A 7 -23.01 -1.42 15.96
C PRO A 7 -23.39 -0.66 17.25
N ALA A 8 -24.57 -0.93 17.83
CA ALA A 8 -25.05 -0.25 19.03
C ALA A 8 -24.57 -0.91 20.33
N CYS A 9 -24.64 -2.25 20.41
CA CYS A 9 -24.34 -2.99 21.65
C CYS A 9 -23.26 -4.07 21.51
N GLN A 10 -22.65 -4.20 20.32
CA GLN A 10 -21.56 -5.14 20.01
C GLN A 10 -21.89 -6.63 20.20
N HIS A 11 -23.18 -6.98 20.30
CA HIS A 11 -23.61 -8.36 20.34
C HIS A 11 -23.42 -9.04 18.97
N GLY A 12 -23.00 -10.30 18.97
CA GLY A 12 -22.96 -11.16 17.78
C GLY A 12 -24.36 -11.64 17.41
N ASN A 13 -24.73 -11.50 16.14
CA ASN A 13 -26.03 -11.94 15.62
C ASN A 13 -25.78 -12.76 14.35
N PRO A 14 -26.65 -13.73 14.02
CA PRO A 14 -26.57 -14.46 12.76
C PRO A 14 -26.78 -13.51 11.56
N LEU A 15 -26.21 -13.85 10.41
CA LEU A 15 -26.28 -13.00 9.20
C LEU A 15 -27.69 -12.77 8.66
N ASN A 16 -28.65 -13.63 9.00
CA ASN A 16 -30.03 -13.53 8.53
C ASN A 16 -30.88 -12.52 9.33
N ASP A 17 -30.40 -12.08 10.50
CA ASP A 17 -31.15 -11.17 11.36
C ASP A 17 -31.00 -9.72 10.87
N ARG A 18 -32.14 -9.04 10.73
CA ARG A 18 -32.19 -7.60 10.37
C ARG A 18 -32.04 -6.69 11.57
N TYR A 19 -32.36 -7.19 12.77
CA TYR A 19 -32.33 -6.47 14.03
C TYR A 19 -31.53 -7.25 15.07
N CYS A 20 -30.92 -6.54 16.02
CA CYS A 20 -30.15 -7.18 17.07
C CYS A 20 -31.06 -7.89 18.08
N GLY A 21 -30.80 -9.17 18.35
CA GLY A 21 -31.54 -9.95 19.35
C GLY A 21 -31.37 -9.47 20.79
N LYS A 22 -30.36 -8.62 21.07
CA LYS A 22 -30.10 -8.07 22.41
C LYS A 22 -30.70 -6.67 22.61
N CYS A 23 -30.51 -5.75 21.67
CA CYS A 23 -30.90 -4.35 21.84
C CYS A 23 -31.96 -3.85 20.84
N GLY A 24 -32.38 -4.68 19.89
CA GLY A 24 -33.36 -4.31 18.86
C GLY A 24 -32.86 -3.34 17.79
N ALA A 25 -31.60 -2.87 17.85
CA ALA A 25 -31.06 -1.95 16.86
C ALA A 25 -30.94 -2.63 15.47
N PRO A 26 -31.20 -1.90 14.37
CA PRO A 26 -31.04 -2.44 13.02
C PRO A 26 -29.57 -2.80 12.76
N LEU A 27 -29.35 -4.02 12.24
CA LEU A 27 -28.01 -4.53 11.91
C LEU A 27 -27.57 -4.08 10.51
N GLU A 28 -28.54 -3.85 9.60
CA GLU A 28 -28.28 -3.12 8.36
C GLU A 28 -27.87 -1.68 8.72
N ARG A 29 -26.57 -1.39 8.67
CA ARG A 29 -26.15 -0.04 8.31
C ARG A 29 -26.73 0.21 6.91
N GLN A 30 -27.74 1.06 6.83
CA GLN A 30 -27.99 1.82 5.61
C GLN A 30 -26.69 2.58 5.34
N LEU A 31 -25.77 1.98 4.57
CA LEU A 31 -24.77 2.78 3.89
C LEU A 31 -25.58 3.85 3.16
N PRO A 32 -25.24 5.14 3.30
CA PRO A 32 -25.76 6.14 2.38
C PRO A 32 -25.58 5.55 0.99
N ALA A 33 -26.68 5.42 0.23
CA ALA A 33 -26.66 4.84 -1.09
C ALA A 33 -25.41 5.36 -1.80
N ARG A 34 -24.58 4.43 -2.29
CA ARG A 34 -23.37 4.77 -3.03
C ARG A 34 -23.78 5.89 -4.00
N ARG A 35 -23.18 7.09 -3.84
CA ARG A 35 -23.37 8.23 -4.76
C ARG A 35 -22.72 7.90 -6.09
N ASP A 36 -23.08 6.76 -6.68
CA ASP A 36 -22.78 6.47 -8.06
C ASP A 36 -23.74 7.33 -8.88
N ALA A 37 -23.15 8.21 -9.68
CA ALA A 37 -23.81 8.96 -10.75
C ALA A 37 -24.78 10.09 -10.36
N ALA A 38 -24.48 10.86 -9.30
CA ALA A 38 -24.89 12.26 -9.37
C ALA A 38 -24.03 12.92 -10.47
N PRO A 39 -24.61 13.48 -11.56
CA PRO A 39 -23.81 14.23 -12.52
C PRO A 39 -23.09 15.33 -11.74
N MET A 40 -21.77 15.44 -11.92
CA MET A 40 -21.01 16.52 -11.32
C MET A 40 -21.56 17.84 -11.87
N VAL A 41 -22.37 18.52 -11.06
CA VAL A 41 -22.88 19.85 -11.35
C VAL A 41 -21.79 20.82 -10.94
N VAL A 42 -21.06 21.35 -11.92
CA VAL A 42 -20.13 22.46 -11.72
C VAL A 42 -20.87 23.72 -12.11
N ALA A 43 -21.00 24.66 -11.18
CA ALA A 43 -21.68 25.96 -11.39
C ALA A 43 -23.13 25.83 -11.95
N GLY A 44 -23.91 24.88 -11.43
CA GLY A 44 -25.33 24.73 -11.79
C GLY A 44 -25.59 24.15 -13.19
N ARG A 45 -24.56 23.78 -13.95
CA ARG A 45 -24.71 23.17 -15.28
C ARG A 45 -24.30 21.69 -15.23
N GLN A 46 -25.19 20.83 -15.70
CA GLN A 46 -24.85 19.43 -15.96
C GLN A 46 -23.87 19.37 -17.13
N LEU A 47 -22.64 18.94 -16.86
CA LEU A 47 -21.64 18.78 -17.90
C LEU A 47 -22.01 17.60 -18.79
N PRO A 48 -22.09 17.78 -20.13
CA PRO A 48 -22.34 16.67 -21.02
C PRO A 48 -21.19 15.66 -20.92
N VAL A 49 -21.54 14.37 -20.88
CA VAL A 49 -20.61 13.24 -20.67
C VAL A 49 -19.44 13.26 -21.66
N THR A 50 -19.62 13.88 -22.82
CA THR A 50 -18.59 14.11 -23.85
C THR A 50 -17.41 14.92 -23.33
N TRP A 51 -17.61 15.92 -22.45
CA TRP A 51 -16.53 16.73 -21.87
C TRP A 51 -15.61 15.91 -20.96
N GLN A 52 -16.15 14.93 -20.24
CA GLN A 52 -15.33 14.02 -19.43
C GLN A 52 -14.46 13.11 -20.29
N GLN A 53 -14.97 12.68 -21.45
CA GLN A 53 -14.21 11.86 -22.39
C GLN A 53 -13.08 12.66 -23.04
N PHE A 54 -13.35 13.90 -23.49
CA PHE A 54 -12.31 14.81 -24.00
C PHE A 54 -11.26 15.16 -22.94
N GLY A 55 -11.66 15.40 -21.69
CA GLY A 55 -10.70 15.68 -20.61
C GLY A 55 -9.74 14.52 -20.35
N LYS A 56 -10.26 13.27 -20.41
CA LYS A 56 -9.43 12.07 -20.21
C LYS A 56 -8.41 11.87 -21.32
N THR A 57 -8.78 12.06 -22.58
CA THR A 57 -7.84 11.89 -23.71
C THR A 57 -6.73 12.93 -23.68
N VAL A 58 -7.07 14.19 -23.38
CA VAL A 58 -6.08 15.26 -23.22
C VAL A 58 -5.12 14.95 -22.08
N ALA A 59 -5.61 14.53 -20.91
CA ALA A 59 -4.76 14.20 -19.75
C ALA A 59 -3.79 13.05 -20.04
N LEU A 60 -4.25 12.00 -20.74
CA LEU A 60 -3.40 10.86 -21.10
C LEU A 60 -2.30 11.27 -22.09
N SER A 61 -2.61 12.11 -23.08
CA SER A 61 -1.61 12.61 -24.03
C SER A 61 -0.55 13.48 -23.35
N ALA A 62 -0.94 14.35 -22.42
CA ALA A 62 -0.02 15.18 -21.64
C ALA A 62 0.91 14.33 -20.76
N ALA A 63 0.38 13.29 -20.11
CA ALA A 63 1.18 12.40 -19.28
C ALA A 63 2.24 11.66 -20.09
N ALA A 64 1.91 11.23 -21.32
CA ALA A 64 2.87 10.58 -22.22
C ALA A 64 4.02 11.53 -22.60
N LEU A 65 3.73 12.78 -22.94
CA LEU A 65 4.75 13.78 -23.30
C LEU A 65 5.68 14.10 -22.12
N VAL A 66 5.15 14.20 -20.90
CA VAL A 66 5.98 14.41 -19.68
C VAL A 66 6.88 13.21 -19.41
N ALA A 67 6.39 11.98 -19.61
CA ALA A 67 7.21 10.78 -19.42
C ALA A 67 8.40 10.74 -20.40
N GLU A 68 8.17 11.06 -21.67
CA GLU A 68 9.25 11.06 -22.67
C GLU A 68 10.28 12.17 -22.41
N ALA A 69 9.84 13.39 -22.10
CA ALA A 69 10.74 14.49 -21.75
C ALA A 69 11.51 14.23 -20.45
N GLY A 70 10.89 13.58 -19.46
CA GLY A 70 11.54 13.19 -18.21
C GLY A 70 12.62 12.13 -18.45
N LEU A 71 12.36 11.15 -19.31
CA LEU A 71 13.31 10.07 -19.60
C LEU A 71 14.56 10.59 -20.33
N THR A 72 14.39 11.54 -21.26
CA THR A 72 15.52 12.15 -21.98
C THR A 72 16.36 13.02 -21.06
N TRP A 73 15.74 13.82 -20.19
CA TRP A 73 16.45 14.60 -19.18
C TRP A 73 17.23 13.70 -18.20
N LEU A 74 16.64 12.58 -17.77
CA LEU A 74 17.26 11.67 -16.81
C LEU A 74 18.49 10.96 -17.40
N ARG A 75 18.45 10.57 -18.68
CA ARG A 75 19.63 10.03 -19.39
C ARG A 75 20.76 11.05 -19.47
N HIS A 76 20.44 12.29 -19.85
CA HIS A 76 21.45 13.34 -19.96
C HIS A 76 22.09 13.67 -18.60
N ARG A 77 21.33 13.60 -17.50
CA ARG A 77 21.85 13.76 -16.15
C ARG A 77 22.83 12.64 -15.76
N MET A 78 22.56 11.40 -16.14
CA MET A 78 23.46 10.27 -15.86
C MET A 78 24.78 10.39 -16.61
N GLU A 79 24.73 10.78 -17.89
CA GLU A 79 25.92 10.98 -18.72
C GLU A 79 26.78 12.16 -18.23
N ASN A 80 26.15 13.21 -17.72
CA ASN A 80 26.83 14.40 -17.22
C ASN A 80 27.21 14.32 -15.72
N THR A 81 27.05 13.17 -15.06
CA THR A 81 27.52 13.02 -13.67
C THR A 81 29.01 12.68 -13.69
N PRO A 82 29.93 13.59 -13.32
CA PRO A 82 31.33 13.23 -13.18
C PRO A 82 31.49 12.15 -12.10
N PRO A 83 32.43 11.20 -12.24
CA PRO A 83 32.69 10.21 -11.22
C PRO A 83 33.17 10.92 -9.96
N THR A 84 32.26 11.14 -9.02
CA THR A 84 32.64 11.45 -7.66
C THR A 84 33.20 10.15 -7.10
N SER A 85 34.53 10.03 -7.15
CA SER A 85 35.27 9.03 -6.41
C SER A 85 34.76 9.04 -4.98
N THR A 86 33.94 8.05 -4.64
CA THR A 86 33.74 7.61 -3.26
C THR A 86 35.04 6.99 -2.80
N ALA A 87 36.04 7.85 -2.55
CA ALA A 87 37.19 7.48 -1.76
C ALA A 87 36.66 7.05 -0.40
N LEU A 88 36.72 5.74 -0.13
CA LEU A 88 36.34 5.14 1.14
C LEU A 88 36.96 5.95 2.27
N ALA A 89 36.11 6.53 3.12
CA ALA A 89 36.53 7.00 4.42
C ALA A 89 37.00 5.76 5.21
N ARG A 90 38.31 5.53 5.19
CA ARG A 90 38.99 4.58 6.05
C ARG A 90 38.87 5.09 7.49
N PRO A 91 38.20 4.38 8.41
CA PRO A 91 38.25 4.75 9.81
C PRO A 91 39.67 4.49 10.29
N THR A 92 40.35 5.55 10.72
CA THR A 92 41.64 5.51 11.39
C THR A 92 41.51 4.66 12.65
N ALA A 93 42.31 3.60 12.75
CA ALA A 93 42.48 2.85 13.98
C ALA A 93 43.10 3.75 15.06
N ALA A 94 42.41 3.94 16.17
CA ALA A 94 42.98 4.49 17.39
C ALA A 94 43.07 3.37 18.44
N ALA A 95 44.30 3.09 18.89
CA ALA A 95 44.63 2.16 19.96
C ALA A 95 44.32 2.79 21.35
N PRO A 96 44.38 2.02 22.44
CA PRO A 96 43.45 2.11 23.56
C PRO A 96 43.83 3.15 24.62
N ALA A 97 42.81 3.70 25.28
CA ALA A 97 42.96 4.36 26.57
C ALA A 97 42.11 3.59 27.61
N THR A 98 42.78 3.27 28.70
CA THR A 98 42.38 2.49 29.86
C THR A 98 41.29 3.12 30.72
N ALA A 99 40.50 2.24 31.34
CA ALA A 99 39.77 2.36 32.60
C ALA A 99 38.59 3.35 32.66
N ASP A 100 37.37 2.81 32.76
CA ASP A 100 36.74 2.77 34.07
C ASP A 100 35.67 1.67 34.16
N THR A 101 35.86 0.82 35.15
CA THR A 101 34.89 -0.18 35.62
C THR A 101 33.79 0.56 36.35
N SER A 102 32.58 0.58 35.79
CA SER A 102 31.36 0.78 36.58
C SER A 102 30.16 0.12 35.90
N ALA A 103 29.64 -0.88 36.61
CA ALA A 103 28.27 -1.36 36.60
C ALA A 103 27.67 -1.78 35.25
N ILE A 104 27.88 -3.07 34.96
CA ILE A 104 26.97 -3.87 34.14
C ILE A 104 25.55 -3.75 34.71
N THR A 105 24.70 -2.99 34.04
CA THR A 105 23.27 -3.28 34.00
C THR A 105 22.96 -3.66 32.56
N LYS A 106 22.95 -4.97 32.28
CA LYS A 106 22.48 -5.51 31.01
C LYS A 106 21.01 -5.12 30.86
N SER A 107 20.73 -4.08 30.08
CA SER A 107 19.42 -3.98 29.43
C SER A 107 19.31 -5.18 28.49
N PRO A 108 18.28 -6.04 28.60
CA PRO A 108 18.06 -7.05 27.59
C PRO A 108 17.74 -6.31 26.29
N VAL A 109 18.62 -6.47 25.31
CA VAL A 109 18.37 -6.12 23.91
C VAL A 109 17.00 -6.69 23.57
N GLY A 110 16.04 -5.81 23.25
CA GLY A 110 14.69 -6.22 22.89
C GLY A 110 14.75 -7.26 21.77
N SER A 111 14.01 -8.36 21.92
CA SER A 111 13.96 -9.48 20.98
C SER A 111 13.94 -8.98 19.54
N VAL A 112 14.93 -9.34 18.75
CA VAL A 112 14.99 -8.94 17.34
C VAL A 112 14.01 -9.82 16.58
N VAL A 113 13.03 -9.18 15.94
CA VAL A 113 11.99 -9.87 15.17
C VAL A 113 12.32 -9.71 13.69
N THR A 114 12.61 -10.82 13.02
CA THR A 114 12.78 -10.87 11.57
C THR A 114 11.45 -11.22 10.91
N ILE A 115 10.94 -10.34 10.05
CA ILE A 115 9.73 -10.60 9.26
C ILE A 115 10.17 -10.95 7.83
N VAL A 116 9.89 -12.18 7.41
CA VAL A 116 10.13 -12.68 6.06
C VAL A 116 8.82 -12.59 5.27
N SER A 117 8.85 -11.83 4.17
CA SER A 117 7.76 -11.74 3.19
C SER A 117 8.14 -12.52 1.94
N GLN A 118 7.30 -13.45 1.53
CA GLN A 118 7.46 -14.18 0.28
C GLN A 118 6.21 -14.05 -0.57
N ARG A 119 6.38 -13.54 -1.80
CA ARG A 119 5.33 -13.47 -2.81
C ARG A 119 5.53 -14.55 -3.84
N VAL A 120 4.51 -15.36 -4.06
CA VAL A 120 4.48 -16.43 -5.07
C VAL A 120 3.42 -16.07 -6.10
N ILE A 121 3.84 -15.95 -7.36
CA ILE A 121 2.96 -15.68 -8.50
C ILE A 121 3.00 -16.92 -9.39
N GLU A 122 1.88 -17.62 -9.49
CA GLU A 122 1.69 -18.73 -10.41
C GLU A 122 0.93 -18.25 -11.64
N VAL A 123 1.51 -18.45 -12.82
CA VAL A 123 0.88 -18.12 -14.10
C VAL A 123 0.54 -19.42 -14.80
N TRP A 124 -0.75 -19.65 -14.99
CA TRP A 124 -1.30 -20.80 -15.70
C TRP A 124 -1.75 -20.35 -17.08
N GLU A 125 -1.46 -21.15 -18.10
CA GLU A 125 -1.95 -20.92 -19.45
C GLU A 125 -2.84 -22.10 -19.85
N GLY A 126 -4.14 -21.82 -20.02
CA GLY A 126 -5.12 -22.82 -20.43
C GLY A 126 -4.98 -23.18 -21.90
N ALA A 127 -5.49 -24.35 -22.28
CA ALA A 127 -5.53 -24.80 -23.68
C ALA A 127 -6.41 -23.89 -24.57
N ASP A 128 -7.27 -23.07 -23.96
CA ASP A 128 -8.08 -22.03 -24.60
C ASP A 128 -7.32 -20.69 -24.78
N GLY A 129 -6.02 -20.66 -24.47
CA GLY A 129 -5.15 -19.48 -24.60
C GLY A 129 -5.36 -18.43 -23.50
N LYS A 130 -6.20 -18.71 -22.49
CA LYS A 130 -6.41 -17.79 -21.38
C LYS A 130 -5.32 -17.95 -20.33
N LYS A 131 -4.74 -16.82 -19.93
CA LYS A 131 -3.77 -16.76 -18.82
C LYS A 131 -4.51 -16.50 -17.53
N GLN A 132 -4.33 -17.38 -16.56
CA GLN A 132 -4.83 -17.20 -15.21
C GLN A 132 -3.65 -16.98 -14.26
N ILE A 133 -3.67 -15.88 -13.53
CA ILE A 133 -2.63 -15.53 -12.57
C ILE A 133 -3.18 -15.75 -11.16
N SER A 134 -2.50 -16.57 -10.38
CA SER A 134 -2.78 -16.81 -8.97
C SER A 134 -1.65 -16.24 -8.13
N GLU A 135 -1.95 -15.32 -7.21
CA GLU A 135 -0.98 -14.68 -6.34
C GLU A 135 -1.20 -15.12 -4.89
N ARG A 136 -0.12 -15.56 -4.24
CA ARG A 136 -0.12 -15.99 -2.83
C ARG A 136 0.97 -15.24 -2.08
N HIS A 137 0.61 -14.70 -0.92
CA HIS A 137 1.53 -14.02 -0.02
C HIS A 137 1.73 -14.82 1.26
N PHE A 138 2.99 -15.02 1.64
CA PHE A 138 3.38 -15.67 2.87
C PHE A 138 4.16 -14.70 3.73
N TRP A 139 3.76 -14.59 5.00
CA TRP A 139 4.44 -13.81 6.01
C TRP A 139 4.88 -14.74 7.11
N ARG A 140 6.17 -14.76 7.42
CA ARG A 140 6.72 -15.52 8.53
C ARG A 140 7.44 -14.56 9.46
N ARG A 141 7.15 -14.68 10.74
CA ARG A 141 7.84 -13.96 11.81
C ARG A 141 8.78 -14.94 12.48
N THR A 142 10.05 -14.59 12.55
CA THR A 142 11.08 -15.33 13.29
C THR A 142 11.58 -14.43 14.40
N GLU A 143 11.60 -14.94 15.63
CA GLU A 143 12.14 -14.24 16.79
C GLU A 143 13.48 -14.91 17.14
N GLU A 144 14.53 -14.13 17.34
CA GLU A 144 15.86 -14.60 17.76
C GLU A 144 16.14 -14.19 19.20
#